data_AF-A0AAJ1V5R4-F1
#
_entry.id   AF-A0AAJ1V5R4-F1
#
_cell.length_a   1.000
_cell.length_b   1.000
_cell.length_c   1.000
_cell.angle_alpha   90.00
_cell.angle_beta   90.00
_cell.angle_gamma   90.00
#
_symmetry.space_group_name_H-M   'P 1'
#
loop_
_entity.id
_entity.type
_entity.pdbx_description
1 polymer ?
#
loop_
_entity_poly.entity_id
_entity_poly.type
_entity_poly.pdbx_seq_one_letter_code
_entity_poly.pdbx_strand_id
1 'polypeptide(L)'
;MIIEFLILMMCSIVASLTTYELNIRFRQGPVRASALIALFIGGFFHFFPTVLPEFYTKNIPLYVIGGTFIGMVSSTINISYFSLVFSPILFAVLLHYTSKIFNGYGGALGTTACIALMCTMAFPIITKNKKITYGYRLIRIIFKKRKRKKIIKRKV
;
A
#
# COMPACT_ATOMS: atom_id res chain seq x y z
N MET A 1 -25.08 6.85 -1.51
CA MET A 1 -24.29 5.67 -1.10
C MET A 1 -23.31 5.12 -2.16
N ILE A 2 -23.76 4.48 -3.26
CA ILE A 2 -22.81 3.87 -4.23
C ILE A 2 -21.98 4.92 -4.97
N ILE A 3 -22.61 6.01 -5.44
CA ILE A 3 -21.91 7.10 -6.14
C ILE A 3 -20.92 7.80 -5.21
N GLU A 4 -21.31 8.07 -3.95
CA GLU A 4 -20.42 8.60 -2.91
C GLU A 4 -19.18 7.72 -2.70
N PHE A 5 -19.37 6.41 -2.56
CA PHE A 5 -18.28 5.47 -2.40
C PHE A 5 -17.33 5.48 -3.60
N LEU A 6 -17.87 5.52 -4.82
CA LEU A 6 -17.07 5.62 -6.04
C LEU A 6 -16.24 6.91 -6.06
N ILE A 7 -16.81 8.04 -5.65
CA ILE A 7 -16.08 9.31 -5.55
C ILE A 7 -14.91 9.20 -4.56
N LEU A 8 -15.17 8.66 -3.35
CA LEU A 8 -14.14 8.49 -2.32
C LEU A 8 -13.02 7.54 -2.77
N MET A 9 -13.37 6.47 -3.49
CA MET A 9 -12.41 5.55 -4.10
C MET A 9 -11.57 6.24 -5.19
N MET A 10 -12.18 7.07 -6.03
CA MET A 10 -11.43 7.85 -7.01
C MET A 10 -10.47 8.82 -6.35
N CYS A 11 -10.87 9.48 -5.25
CA CYS A 11 -10.00 10.33 -4.46
C CYS A 11 -8.77 9.57 -3.91
N SER A 12 -8.95 8.34 -3.40
CA SER A 12 -7.82 7.55 -2.88
C SER A 12 -6.84 7.11 -3.99
N ILE A 13 -7.35 6.78 -5.19
CA ILE A 13 -6.51 6.45 -6.35
C ILE A 13 -5.68 7.67 -6.77
N VAL A 14 -6.32 8.83 -6.92
CA VAL A 14 -5.62 10.07 -7.29
C VAL A 14 -4.59 10.45 -6.23
N ALA A 15 -4.93 10.33 -4.94
CA ALA A 15 -4.00 10.59 -3.85
C ALA A 15 -2.78 9.65 -3.88
N SER A 16 -2.98 8.37 -4.17
CA SER A 16 -1.88 7.40 -4.27
C SER A 16 -0.93 7.72 -5.43
N LEU A 17 -1.47 7.99 -6.62
CA LEU A 17 -0.68 8.31 -7.80
C LEU A 17 0.07 9.64 -7.63
N THR A 18 -0.60 10.68 -7.15
CA THR A 18 0.02 11.98 -6.91
C THR A 18 1.12 11.91 -5.85
N THR A 19 0.91 11.15 -4.76
CA THR A 19 1.94 10.93 -3.74
C THR A 19 3.14 10.18 -4.30
N TYR A 20 2.90 9.15 -5.11
CA TYR A 20 3.98 8.39 -5.76
C TYR A 20 4.79 9.27 -6.70
N GLU A 21 4.15 10.08 -7.54
CA GLU A 21 4.83 11.00 -8.46
C GLU A 21 5.60 12.10 -7.69
N LEU A 22 5.06 12.66 -6.61
CA LEU A 22 5.77 13.61 -5.73
C LEU A 22 6.98 12.96 -5.02
N ASN A 23 6.83 11.73 -4.56
CA ASN A 23 7.88 10.97 -3.92
C ASN A 23 9.03 10.69 -4.90
N ILE A 24 8.72 10.14 -6.09
CA ILE A 24 9.71 9.65 -7.06
C ILE A 24 10.26 10.77 -7.95
N ARG A 25 9.41 11.58 -8.60
CA ARG A 25 9.87 12.61 -9.56
C ARG A 25 10.41 13.84 -8.84
N PHE A 26 9.70 14.33 -7.83
CA PHE A 26 10.06 15.57 -7.13
C PHE A 26 11.01 15.35 -5.94
N ARG A 27 11.41 14.09 -5.68
CA ARG A 27 12.40 13.70 -4.66
C ARG A 27 12.11 14.26 -3.27
N GLN A 28 10.84 14.48 -2.95
CA GLN A 28 10.42 14.97 -1.62
C GLN A 28 10.65 13.90 -0.54
N GLY A 29 10.74 12.63 -0.95
CA GLY A 29 10.80 11.48 -0.06
C GLY A 29 9.40 11.05 0.39
N PRO A 30 9.25 9.77 0.81
CA PRO A 30 7.94 9.15 0.97
C PRO A 30 7.09 9.84 2.04
N VAL A 31 7.68 10.12 3.20
CA VAL A 31 6.97 10.72 4.33
C VAL A 31 6.58 12.18 4.04
N ARG A 32 7.48 12.98 3.43
CA ARG A 32 7.18 14.39 3.14
C ARG A 32 6.14 14.55 2.04
N ALA A 33 6.20 13.72 0.99
CA ALA A 33 5.21 13.73 -0.08
C ALA A 33 3.80 13.46 0.47
N SER A 34 3.66 12.45 1.34
CA SER A 34 2.39 12.13 1.99
C SER A 34 1.93 13.24 2.95
N ALA A 35 2.83 13.75 3.80
CA ALA A 35 2.51 14.82 4.74
C ALA A 35 2.06 16.12 4.03
N LEU A 36 2.66 16.45 2.88
CA LEU A 36 2.29 17.61 2.08
C LEU A 36 0.85 17.49 1.57
N ILE A 37 0.49 16.36 0.96
CA ILE A 37 -0.86 16.13 0.46
C ILE A 37 -1.88 16.08 1.62
N ALA A 38 -1.53 15.41 2.72
CA ALA A 38 -2.38 15.30 3.90
C ALA A 38 -2.65 16.68 4.54
N LEU A 39 -1.62 17.52 4.67
CA LEU A 39 -1.74 18.87 5.20
C LEU A 39 -2.57 19.74 4.26
N PHE A 40 -2.33 19.66 2.95
CA PHE A 40 -3.06 20.45 1.97
C PHE A 40 -4.57 20.12 2.01
N ILE A 41 -4.92 18.83 1.96
CA ILE A 41 -6.32 18.41 1.91
C ILE A 41 -7.00 18.54 3.28
N GLY A 42 -6.34 18.10 4.35
CA GLY A 42 -6.85 18.24 5.72
C GLY A 42 -7.03 19.71 6.11
N GLY A 43 -6.05 20.56 5.79
CA GLY A 43 -6.13 22.00 6.02
C GLY A 43 -7.23 22.66 5.20
N PHE A 44 -7.35 22.32 3.91
CA PHE A 44 -8.41 22.85 3.05
C PHE A 44 -9.80 22.57 3.62
N PHE A 45 -10.10 21.33 3.99
CA PHE A 45 -11.41 20.98 4.56
C PHE A 45 -11.61 21.51 5.98
N HIS A 46 -10.54 21.79 6.72
CA HIS A 46 -10.63 22.44 8.03
C HIS A 46 -11.01 23.92 7.93
N PHE A 47 -10.38 24.67 7.01
CA PHE A 47 -10.67 26.09 6.82
C PHE A 47 -11.97 26.33 6.04
N PHE A 48 -12.37 25.41 5.17
CA PHE A 48 -13.55 25.53 4.32
C PHE A 48 -14.56 24.39 4.53
N PRO A 49 -15.17 24.27 5.74
CA PRO A 49 -16.00 23.12 6.08
C PRO A 49 -17.35 23.10 5.33
N THR A 50 -17.82 24.23 4.81
CA THR A 50 -19.12 24.40 4.16
C THR A 50 -19.11 24.26 2.63
N VAL A 51 -17.94 24.00 2.02
CA VAL A 51 -17.82 23.88 0.56
C VAL A 51 -18.54 22.64 0.02
N LEU A 52 -18.53 21.56 0.79
CA LEU A 52 -19.15 20.29 0.42
C LEU A 52 -20.12 19.82 1.51
N PRO A 53 -21.07 18.93 1.17
CA PRO A 53 -21.92 18.29 2.16
C PRO A 53 -21.07 17.60 3.23
N GLU A 54 -21.57 17.61 4.48
CA GLU A 54 -20.86 17.14 5.66
C GLU A 54 -20.25 15.74 5.50
N PHE A 55 -20.95 14.86 4.79
CA PHE A 55 -20.48 13.52 4.45
C PHE A 55 -19.14 13.54 3.69
N TYR A 56 -19.00 14.39 2.68
CA TYR A 56 -17.79 14.47 1.85
C TYR A 56 -16.66 15.18 2.61
N THR A 57 -16.98 16.27 3.30
CA THR A 57 -16.01 17.03 4.10
C THR A 57 -15.32 16.16 5.15
N LYS A 58 -16.05 15.20 5.76
CA LYS A 58 -15.49 14.26 6.74
C LYS A 58 -14.74 13.09 6.09
N ASN A 59 -15.30 12.49 5.03
CA ASN A 59 -14.76 11.26 4.46
C ASN A 59 -13.63 11.48 3.44
N ILE A 60 -13.64 12.56 2.65
CA ILE A 60 -12.60 12.79 1.63
C ILE A 60 -11.20 12.83 2.26
N PRO A 61 -10.92 13.60 3.34
CA PRO A 61 -9.60 13.61 3.96
C PRO A 61 -9.13 12.22 4.40
N LEU A 62 -10.02 11.39 4.95
CA LEU A 62 -9.70 10.03 5.39
C LEU A 62 -9.25 9.14 4.22
N TYR A 63 -10.03 9.10 3.15
CA TYR A 63 -9.72 8.25 1.99
C TYR A 63 -8.49 8.74 1.24
N VAL A 64 -8.28 10.06 1.17
CA VAL A 64 -7.09 10.64 0.58
C VAL A 64 -5.85 10.28 1.40
N ILE A 65 -5.83 10.55 2.72
CA ILE A 65 -4.67 10.27 3.59
C ILE A 65 -4.30 8.77 3.53
N GLY A 66 -5.28 7.88 3.45
CA GLY A 66 -4.99 6.46 3.29
C GLY A 66 -4.43 6.11 1.91
N GLY A 67 -4.94 6.76 0.86
CA GLY A 67 -4.37 6.67 -0.48
C GLY A 67 -2.93 7.17 -0.54
N THR A 68 -2.58 8.26 0.17
CA THR A 68 -1.21 8.77 0.20
C THR A 68 -0.25 7.77 0.84
N PHE A 69 -0.68 7.03 1.86
CA PHE A 69 0.17 5.98 2.46
C PHE A 69 0.56 4.89 1.49
N ILE A 70 -0.33 4.53 0.58
CA ILE A 70 -0.05 3.57 -0.50
C ILE A 70 0.98 4.16 -1.48
N GLY A 71 0.91 5.46 -1.77
CA GLY A 71 1.86 6.16 -2.64
C GLY A 71 3.26 6.38 -2.02
N MET A 72 3.45 6.11 -0.73
CA MET A 72 4.76 6.21 -0.04
C MET A 72 5.74 5.07 -0.37
N VAL A 73 5.45 4.26 -1.39
CA VAL A 73 6.32 3.13 -1.76
C VAL A 73 7.72 3.63 -2.16
N SER A 74 8.74 2.94 -1.67
CA SER A 74 10.14 3.26 -1.97
C SER A 74 10.47 3.08 -3.45
N SER A 75 11.29 3.98 -4.00
CA SER A 75 11.88 3.87 -5.35
C SER A 75 12.70 2.59 -5.56
N THR A 76 13.18 1.98 -4.47
CA THR A 76 13.95 0.72 -4.50
C THR A 76 13.09 -0.49 -4.81
N ILE A 77 11.77 -0.40 -4.60
CA ILE A 77 10.84 -1.49 -4.86
C ILE A 77 10.22 -1.25 -6.24
N ASN A 78 10.40 -2.20 -7.16
CA ASN A 78 9.80 -2.12 -8.49
C ASN A 78 8.28 -2.41 -8.40
N ILE A 79 7.52 -1.41 -7.95
CA ILE A 79 6.06 -1.48 -7.90
C ILE A 79 5.50 -1.24 -9.30
N SER A 80 4.58 -2.10 -9.72
CA SER A 80 3.86 -1.86 -10.96
C SER A 80 2.80 -0.78 -10.77
N TYR A 81 2.56 0.05 -11.80
CA TYR A 81 1.44 0.99 -11.79
C TYR A 81 0.09 0.27 -11.56
N PHE A 82 -0.02 -1.00 -11.96
CA PHE A 82 -1.18 -1.84 -11.63
C PHE A 82 -1.37 -1.99 -10.11
N SER A 83 -0.31 -2.33 -9.37
CA SER A 83 -0.37 -2.42 -7.91
C SER A 83 -0.69 -1.06 -7.27
N LEU A 84 -0.15 0.05 -7.81
CA LEU A 84 -0.47 1.40 -7.31
C LEU A 84 -1.94 1.81 -7.52
N VAL A 85 -2.60 1.32 -8.56
CA VAL A 85 -4.03 1.62 -8.81
C VAL A 85 -4.96 0.64 -8.09
N PHE A 86 -4.62 -0.64 -8.02
CA PHE A 86 -5.47 -1.65 -7.36
C PHE A 86 -5.41 -1.59 -5.83
N SER A 87 -4.28 -1.19 -5.25
CA SER A 87 -4.16 -1.06 -3.79
C SER A 87 -5.15 -0.05 -3.18
N PRO A 88 -5.29 1.19 -3.70
CA PRO A 88 -6.23 2.17 -3.15
C PRO A 88 -7.69 1.76 -3.35
N ILE A 89 -8.00 0.95 -4.37
CA ILE A 89 -9.34 0.33 -4.54
C ILE A 89 -9.60 -0.65 -3.40
N LEU A 90 -8.67 -1.58 -3.16
CA LEU A 90 -8.80 -2.58 -2.10
C LEU A 90 -8.86 -1.89 -0.73
N PHE A 91 -8.02 -0.88 -0.51
CA PHE A 91 -8.05 -0.05 0.69
C PHE A 91 -9.40 0.66 0.88
N ALA A 92 -9.97 1.28 -0.15
CA ALA A 92 -11.27 1.95 -0.03
C ALA A 92 -12.38 0.98 0.39
N VAL A 93 -12.38 -0.24 -0.18
CA VAL A 93 -13.31 -1.31 0.22
C VAL A 93 -13.09 -1.69 1.68
N LEU A 94 -11.85 -1.99 2.08
CA LEU A 94 -11.53 -2.36 3.47
C LEU A 94 -11.95 -1.25 4.44
N LEU A 95 -11.57 0.00 4.17
CA LEU A 95 -11.88 1.15 5.01
C LEU A 95 -13.40 1.33 5.18
N HIS A 96 -14.19 1.17 4.10
CA HIS A 96 -15.64 1.31 4.17
C HIS A 96 -16.31 0.28 5.10
N TYR A 97 -15.76 -0.94 5.18
CA TYR A 97 -16.26 -1.95 6.11
C TYR A 97 -15.70 -1.74 7.53
N THR A 98 -14.41 -1.40 7.65
CA THR A 98 -13.75 -1.17 8.93
C THR A 98 -14.31 0.06 9.66
N SER A 99 -14.69 1.12 8.94
CA SER A 99 -15.24 2.34 9.55
C SER A 99 -16.57 2.12 10.28
N LYS A 100 -17.28 1.02 9.99
CA LYS A 100 -18.51 0.64 10.71
C LYS A 100 -18.24 -0.04 12.05
N ILE A 101 -17.03 -0.54 12.25
CA ILE A 101 -16.63 -1.37 13.39
C ILE A 101 -15.74 -0.58 14.35
N PHE A 102 -14.95 0.38 13.83
CA PHE A 102 -13.99 1.15 14.62
C PHE A 102 -14.34 2.64 14.64
N ASN A 103 -14.53 3.20 15.83
CA ASN A 103 -14.80 4.63 16.05
C ASN A 103 -13.56 5.53 15.92
N GLY A 104 -12.39 4.97 15.61
CA GLY A 104 -11.13 5.69 15.48
C GLY A 104 -10.37 5.30 14.21
N TYR A 105 -9.83 6.30 13.50
CA TYR A 105 -9.22 6.09 12.18
C TYR A 105 -7.69 6.00 12.21
N GLY A 106 -6.99 6.66 13.14
CA GLY A 106 -5.53 6.87 13.11
C GLY A 106 -4.67 5.69 12.64
N GLY A 107 -4.26 4.81 13.56
CA GLY A 107 -3.41 3.65 13.22
C GLY A 107 -4.09 2.62 12.32
N ALA A 108 -5.42 2.47 12.42
CA ALA A 108 -6.21 1.54 11.62
C ALA A 108 -6.20 1.88 10.12
N LEU A 109 -6.15 3.16 9.78
CA LEU A 109 -6.14 3.65 8.40
C LEU A 109 -4.77 3.38 7.74
N GLY A 110 -3.68 3.49 8.49
CA GLY A 110 -2.36 3.08 8.03
C GLY A 110 -2.22 1.57 7.84
N THR A 111 -2.73 0.77 8.78
CA THR A 111 -2.65 -0.70 8.67
C THR A 111 -3.49 -1.25 7.53
N THR A 112 -4.71 -0.73 7.32
CA THR A 112 -5.55 -1.13 6.17
C THR A 112 -4.90 -0.79 4.83
N ALA A 113 -4.27 0.39 4.71
CA ALA A 113 -3.50 0.77 3.52
C ALA A 113 -2.31 -0.18 3.30
N CYS A 114 -1.58 -0.54 4.36
CA CYS A 114 -0.46 -1.47 4.30
C CYS A 114 -0.92 -2.87 3.86
N ILE A 115 -1.98 -3.41 4.45
CA ILE A 115 -2.56 -4.71 4.09
C ILE A 115 -2.96 -4.71 2.61
N ALA A 116 -3.66 -3.67 2.17
CA ALA A 116 -4.09 -3.55 0.78
C ALA A 116 -2.90 -3.55 -0.20
N LEU A 117 -1.85 -2.77 0.10
CA LEU A 117 -0.62 -2.73 -0.69
C LEU A 117 0.08 -4.10 -0.73
N MET A 118 0.23 -4.77 0.42
CA MET A 118 0.91 -6.07 0.46
C MET A 118 0.13 -7.13 -0.33
N CYS A 119 -1.20 -7.14 -0.26
CA CYS A 119 -2.04 -8.05 -1.03
C CYS A 119 -1.85 -7.89 -2.54
N THR A 120 -1.84 -6.65 -3.04
CA THR A 120 -1.68 -6.39 -4.48
C THR A 120 -0.25 -6.57 -4.97
N MET A 121 0.76 -6.35 -4.12
CA MET A 121 2.16 -6.63 -4.45
C MET A 121 2.47 -8.13 -4.45
N ALA A 122 1.79 -8.92 -3.60
CA ALA A 122 1.92 -10.37 -3.58
C ALA A 122 1.31 -11.03 -4.82
N PHE A 123 0.28 -10.42 -5.42
CA PHE A 123 -0.45 -11.01 -6.55
C PHE A 123 0.45 -11.31 -7.77
N PRO A 124 1.27 -10.38 -8.30
CA PRO A 124 2.22 -10.69 -9.37
C PRO A 124 3.28 -11.74 -9.01
N ILE A 125 3.65 -11.86 -7.72
CA ILE A 125 4.64 -12.83 -7.24
C ILE A 125 4.08 -14.25 -7.30
N ILE A 126 2.79 -14.41 -6.99
CA ILE A 126 2.08 -15.70 -7.03
C ILE A 126 1.77 -16.10 -8.49
N THR A 127 1.36 -15.13 -9.32
CA THR A 127 0.91 -15.41 -10.71
C THR A 127 2.06 -15.56 -11.70
N LYS A 128 3.19 -14.86 -11.52
CA LYS A 128 4.37 -15.11 -12.36
C LYS A 128 4.93 -16.48 -11.99
N ASN A 129 4.70 -17.44 -12.88
CA ASN A 129 5.29 -18.78 -12.93
C ASN A 129 6.83 -18.74 -13.14
N LYS A 130 7.55 -17.93 -12.37
CA LYS A 130 9.01 -17.86 -12.37
C LYS A 130 9.51 -18.59 -11.14
N LYS A 131 9.88 -19.85 -11.39
CA LYS A 131 10.78 -20.72 -10.62
C LYS A 131 11.10 -20.17 -9.23
N ILE A 132 10.43 -20.76 -8.23
CA ILE A 132 10.76 -20.75 -6.81
C ILE A 132 12.20 -20.28 -6.60
N THR A 133 12.27 -19.07 -6.10
CA THR A 133 13.39 -18.15 -5.95
C THR A 133 14.60 -18.86 -5.36
N TYR A 134 15.79 -18.42 -5.76
CA TYR A 134 17.13 -18.88 -5.36
C TYR A 134 17.28 -19.44 -3.93
N GLY A 135 16.49 -18.97 -2.95
CA GLY A 135 16.41 -19.50 -1.59
C GLY A 135 16.18 -21.02 -1.51
N TYR A 136 15.19 -21.59 -2.23
CA TYR A 136 14.98 -23.05 -2.20
C TYR A 136 16.17 -23.80 -2.81
N ARG A 137 16.80 -23.23 -3.84
CA ARG A 137 17.98 -23.80 -4.48
C ARG A 137 19.20 -23.75 -3.55
N LEU A 138 19.37 -22.66 -2.79
CA LEU A 138 20.42 -22.51 -1.77
C LEU A 138 20.22 -23.52 -0.64
N ILE A 139 19.01 -23.64 -0.11
CA ILE A 139 18.64 -24.63 0.92
C ILE A 139 18.91 -26.05 0.42
N ARG A 140 18.54 -26.37 -0.83
CA ARG A 140 18.81 -27.67 -1.45
C ARG A 140 20.32 -27.95 -1.60
N ILE A 141 21.13 -26.95 -1.97
CA ILE A 141 22.59 -27.08 -2.07
C ILE A 141 23.24 -27.30 -0.69
N ILE A 142 22.80 -26.56 0.33
CA ILE A 142 23.28 -26.70 1.71
C ILE A 142 22.98 -28.10 2.26
N PHE A 143 21.77 -28.60 2.05
CA PHE A 143 21.38 -29.96 2.46
C PHE A 143 22.19 -31.04 1.72
N LYS A 144 22.42 -30.87 0.41
CA LYS A 144 23.22 -31.83 -0.39
C LYS A 144 24.68 -31.85 0.05
N LYS A 145 25.29 -30.69 0.38
CA LYS A 145 26.66 -30.60 0.95
C LYS A 145 26.75 -31.26 2.32
N ARG A 146 25.76 -31.07 3.22
CA ARG A 146 25.70 -31.73 4.54
C ARG A 146 25.65 -33.26 4.41
N LYS A 147 24.84 -33.78 3.48
CA LYS A 147 24.74 -35.23 3.23
C LYS A 147 26.07 -35.81 2.69
N ARG A 148 26.77 -35.09 1.79
CA ARG A 148 28.06 -35.52 1.22
C ARG A 148 29.19 -35.55 2.27
N LYS A 149 29.27 -34.56 3.18
CA LYS A 149 30.23 -34.56 4.30
C LYS A 149 29.98 -35.71 5.28
N LYS A 150 28.72 -36.07 5.54
CA LYS A 150 28.36 -37.18 6.45
C LYS A 150 28.73 -38.57 5.87
N ILE A 151 28.77 -38.71 4.54
CA ILE A 151 29.17 -39.96 3.87
C ILE A 151 30.69 -40.13 3.88
N ILE A 152 31.46 -39.06 3.64
CA ILE A 152 32.93 -39.11 3.65
C ILE A 152 33.47 -39.41 5.06
N LYS A 153 32.85 -38.85 6.10
CA LYS A 153 33.23 -39.10 7.51
C LYS A 153 32.87 -40.50 8.05
N ARG A 154 32.15 -41.32 7.27
CA ARG A 154 31.80 -42.72 7.60
C ARG A 154 32.67 -43.74 6.87
N LYS A 155 33.50 -43.29 5.92
CA LYS A 155 34.42 -44.12 5.12
C LYS A 155 35.89 -44.00 5.56
N VAL A 156 36.16 -43.18 6.58
CA VAL A 156 37.43 -43.08 7.31
C VAL A 156 37.14 -43.61 8.70
#